data_AF-A0A537PPE6-F1
#
_entry.id   AF-A0A537PPE6-F1
#
_cell.length_a   1.000
_cell.length_b   1.000
_cell.length_c   1.000
_cell.angle_alpha   90.00
_cell.angle_beta   90.00
_cell.angle_gamma   90.00
#
_symmetry.space_group_name_H-M   'P 1'
#
loop_
_entity.id
_entity.type
_entity.pdbx_description
1 polymer ?
#
loop_
_entity_poly.entity_id
_entity_poly.type
_entity_poly.pdbx_seq_one_letter_code
_entity_poly.pdbx_strand_id
1 'polypeptide(L)'
;MVVRRSVKRAILGVTAMLFAASLTPSVRAEDFLSALFGAFGGRRLAPPKVVMPFGNEGSPQSDPRARYAGGQAYCVRSCDGRYFPISGPDNQSKATSCNNFCPASETRLVYGSSIDDAATETGQPYSELPNAFRFRNEIVAGCTCNGKDQIGLAPISIEKDPTLRKGDIVVGANGLVVRNGSSARRGASLNVSPASDRLRARYRRVPVVASE
;
A
#
# COMPACT_ATOMS: atom_id res chain seq x y z
N MET A 1 -24.62 77.07 73.60
CA MET A 1 -25.17 75.80 73.08
C MET A 1 -26.30 76.14 72.10
N VAL A 2 -26.02 75.95 70.80
CA VAL A 2 -26.85 76.30 69.62
C VAL A 2 -27.61 75.02 69.21
N VAL A 3 -28.95 74.94 69.30
CA VAL A 3 -30.03 75.45 68.40
C VAL A 3 -30.22 74.61 67.11
N ARG A 4 -31.38 73.91 67.10
CA ARG A 4 -32.38 73.70 66.02
C ARG A 4 -32.11 72.83 64.76
N ARG A 5 -33.11 71.95 64.56
CA ARG A 5 -34.03 71.76 63.39
C ARG A 5 -33.58 70.98 62.13
N SER A 6 -34.45 70.01 61.82
CA SER A 6 -35.19 69.78 60.57
C SER A 6 -34.50 69.37 59.26
N VAL A 7 -34.88 68.17 58.80
CA VAL A 7 -35.43 67.81 57.47
C VAL A 7 -34.86 68.53 56.24
N LYS A 8 -34.26 67.77 55.29
CA LYS A 8 -34.68 67.65 53.87
C LYS A 8 -33.74 66.76 53.02
N ARG A 9 -34.39 65.85 52.28
CA ARG A 9 -34.10 65.10 51.03
C ARG A 9 -32.86 65.50 50.18
N ALA A 10 -32.18 64.51 49.57
CA ALA A 10 -32.24 64.16 48.12
C ALA A 10 -30.91 63.64 47.47
N ILE A 11 -30.96 62.38 46.97
CA ILE A 11 -30.53 61.82 45.65
C ILE A 11 -29.04 61.83 45.17
N LEU A 12 -28.67 60.69 44.53
CA LEU A 12 -27.56 60.36 43.59
C LEU A 12 -26.22 60.02 44.27
N GLY A 13 -25.48 58.94 43.96
CA GLY A 13 -25.46 57.92 42.91
C GLY A 13 -24.11 57.17 43.05
N VAL A 14 -23.75 56.30 42.08
CA VAL A 14 -22.45 55.57 41.94
C VAL A 14 -22.37 54.25 42.74
N THR A 15 -22.89 53.14 42.22
CA THR A 15 -22.22 52.13 41.34
C THR A 15 -21.07 51.32 41.97
N ALA A 16 -21.26 50.00 41.88
CA ALA A 16 -20.26 48.96 41.63
C ALA A 16 -19.22 48.64 42.70
N MET A 17 -19.32 47.44 43.29
CA MET A 17 -18.27 46.40 43.39
C MET A 17 -18.56 45.49 44.56
N LEU A 18 -19.39 44.46 44.36
CA LEU A 18 -19.48 43.34 45.29
C LEU A 18 -19.66 42.03 44.49
N PHE A 19 -18.66 41.18 44.66
CA PHE A 19 -18.67 39.73 44.50
C PHE A 19 -18.63 39.10 43.10
N ALA A 20 -17.38 38.80 42.73
CA ALA A 20 -16.98 37.68 41.90
C ALA A 20 -17.50 36.33 42.43
N ALA A 21 -17.83 35.42 41.51
CA ALA A 21 -17.31 34.03 41.43
C ALA A 21 -18.35 33.05 40.84
N SER A 22 -18.49 32.98 39.51
CA SER A 22 -18.93 31.74 38.82
C SER A 22 -18.90 31.88 37.29
N LEU A 23 -17.74 32.15 36.69
CA LEU A 23 -17.52 31.87 35.27
C LEU A 23 -16.07 31.41 35.10
N THR A 24 -15.89 30.10 34.93
CA THR A 24 -14.63 29.52 34.46
C THR A 24 -14.45 29.93 32.99
N PRO A 25 -13.46 30.77 32.62
CA PRO A 25 -13.08 30.85 31.23
C PRO A 25 -12.41 29.52 30.85
N SER A 26 -12.94 28.86 29.82
CA SER A 26 -12.19 27.85 29.09
C SER A 26 -10.94 28.53 28.53
N VAL A 27 -9.81 28.35 29.20
CA VAL A 27 -8.50 28.69 28.65
C VAL A 27 -8.28 27.72 27.48
N ARG A 28 -8.59 28.18 26.26
CA ARG A 28 -8.07 27.58 25.04
C ARG A 28 -6.59 27.92 25.01
N ALA A 29 -5.75 26.96 25.41
CA ALA A 29 -4.32 27.05 25.21
C ALA A 29 -4.03 26.88 23.71
N GLU A 30 -4.23 27.94 22.95
CA GLU A 30 -3.52 28.11 21.69
C GLU A 30 -2.18 28.79 22.03
N ASP A 31 -1.10 28.16 21.57
CA ASP A 31 -0.06 28.89 20.85
C ASP A 31 1.05 29.62 21.60
N PHE A 32 1.52 29.10 22.74
CA PHE A 32 2.89 29.44 23.19
C PHE A 32 3.94 28.87 22.21
N LEU A 33 3.79 27.61 21.79
CA LEU A 33 4.73 26.96 20.88
C LEU A 33 4.59 27.47 19.44
N SER A 34 3.37 27.78 18.99
CA SER A 34 3.14 28.33 17.65
C SER A 34 3.73 29.74 17.48
N ALA A 35 3.77 30.56 18.54
CA ALA A 35 4.47 31.85 18.53
C ALA A 35 5.99 31.72 18.49
N LEU A 36 6.56 30.70 19.16
CA LEU A 36 8.02 30.45 19.16
C LEU A 36 8.52 29.96 17.80
N PHE A 37 7.79 29.05 17.14
CA PHE A 37 8.18 28.52 15.83
C PHE A 37 7.73 29.38 14.64
N GLY A 38 6.87 30.39 14.87
CA GLY A 38 6.44 31.34 13.84
C GLY A 38 7.41 32.52 13.62
N ALA A 39 8.14 32.94 14.65
CA ALA A 39 8.97 34.16 14.61
C ALA A 39 10.29 34.02 13.83
N PHE A 40 10.74 32.79 13.53
CA PHE A 40 11.89 32.50 12.68
C PHE A 40 11.46 31.86 11.35
N GLY A 41 10.63 32.57 10.58
CA GLY A 41 10.58 32.40 9.13
C GLY A 41 10.02 31.08 8.58
N GLY A 42 8.93 30.57 9.13
CA GLY A 42 8.24 29.39 8.60
C GLY A 42 7.34 29.67 7.39
N ARG A 43 7.91 29.94 6.21
CA ARG A 43 7.18 29.65 4.96
C ARG A 43 6.86 28.15 4.99
N ARG A 44 5.61 27.75 4.82
CA ARG A 44 5.27 26.33 4.58
C ARG A 44 5.89 25.90 3.25
N LEU A 45 7.16 25.52 3.29
CA LEU A 45 7.78 24.71 2.27
C LEU A 45 7.11 23.34 2.34
N ALA A 46 6.59 22.89 1.20
CA ALA A 46 6.21 21.49 1.03
C ALA A 46 7.37 20.60 1.52
N PRO A 47 7.08 19.44 2.15
CA PRO A 47 8.15 18.54 2.58
C PRO A 47 9.07 18.26 1.39
N PRO A 48 10.40 18.35 1.55
CA PRO A 48 11.31 18.04 0.46
C PRO A 48 11.01 16.61 0.01
N LYS A 49 10.69 16.46 -1.27
CA LYS A 49 10.62 15.13 -1.89
C LYS A 49 12.02 14.55 -1.77
N VAL A 50 12.20 13.58 -0.89
CA VAL A 50 13.41 12.78 -0.84
C VAL A 50 13.47 12.00 -2.14
N VAL A 51 14.23 12.50 -3.11
CA VAL A 51 14.54 11.77 -4.33
C VAL A 51 15.53 10.70 -3.92
N MET A 52 15.02 9.49 -3.67
CA MET A 52 15.87 8.32 -3.52
C MET A 52 16.56 8.09 -4.87
N PRO A 53 17.89 7.88 -4.93
CA PRO A 53 18.64 7.74 -6.18
C PRO A 53 18.24 6.51 -7.02
N PHE A 54 17.35 5.66 -6.50
CA PHE A 54 16.78 4.50 -7.19
C PHE A 54 15.27 4.62 -7.46
N GLY A 55 14.68 5.81 -7.26
CA GLY A 55 13.22 5.98 -7.26
C GLY A 55 12.62 6.74 -8.44
N ASN A 56 13.40 7.20 -9.42
CA ASN A 56 12.85 8.04 -10.49
C ASN A 56 13.64 7.97 -11.81
N GLU A 57 13.73 6.79 -12.41
CA GLU A 57 13.96 6.68 -13.85
C GLU A 57 12.62 6.32 -14.49
N GLY A 58 12.14 7.22 -15.35
CA GLY A 58 10.79 7.23 -15.87
C GLY A 58 10.32 5.87 -16.35
N SER A 59 9.39 5.28 -15.60
CA SER A 59 8.37 4.44 -16.21
C SER A 59 7.77 5.29 -17.34
N PRO A 60 7.77 4.85 -18.62
CA PRO A 60 6.90 5.49 -19.58
C PRO A 60 5.52 5.42 -18.93
N GLN A 61 4.87 6.58 -18.76
CA GLN A 61 3.44 6.62 -18.51
C GLN A 61 2.82 5.83 -19.66
N SER A 62 2.65 4.53 -19.45
CA SER A 62 1.62 3.81 -20.15
C SER A 62 0.37 4.49 -19.65
N ASP A 63 -0.20 5.35 -20.50
CA ASP A 63 -1.56 5.82 -20.36
C ASP A 63 -2.35 4.68 -19.73
N PRO A 64 -2.97 4.88 -18.54
CA PRO A 64 -3.99 3.96 -18.11
C PRO A 64 -5.09 4.10 -19.14
N ARG A 65 -5.01 3.30 -20.21
CA ARG A 65 -6.12 3.04 -21.10
C ARG A 65 -7.21 2.61 -20.15
N ALA A 66 -8.16 3.51 -19.93
CA ALA A 66 -9.32 3.28 -19.10
C ALA A 66 -9.99 2.02 -19.64
N ARG A 67 -9.71 0.89 -19.01
CA ARG A 67 -10.43 -0.36 -19.22
C ARG A 67 -11.35 -0.48 -18.02
N TYR A 68 -12.62 -0.17 -18.26
CA TYR A 68 -13.81 -0.66 -17.57
C TYR A 68 -13.68 -0.98 -16.07
N ALA A 69 -14.24 -0.09 -15.24
CA ALA A 69 -15.01 -0.36 -14.02
C ALA A 69 -14.75 -1.70 -13.29
N GLY A 70 -13.52 -1.93 -12.85
CA GLY A 70 -13.17 -3.06 -12.02
C GLY A 70 -12.00 -2.64 -11.13
N GLY A 71 -12.21 -2.64 -9.82
CA GLY A 71 -11.16 -2.28 -8.86
C GLY A 71 -9.92 -3.17 -8.94
N GLN A 72 -8.94 -2.89 -8.07
CA GLN A 72 -7.80 -3.77 -7.85
C GLN A 72 -8.29 -5.21 -7.60
N ALA A 73 -7.68 -6.17 -8.29
CA ALA A 73 -7.95 -7.58 -8.05
C ALA A 73 -6.99 -8.10 -6.97
N TYR A 74 -7.50 -8.94 -6.08
CA TYR A 74 -6.72 -9.61 -5.05
C TYR A 74 -6.90 -11.12 -5.18
N CYS A 75 -5.79 -11.83 -5.12
CA CYS A 75 -5.76 -13.28 -4.96
C CYS A 75 -5.81 -13.58 -3.47
N VAL A 76 -6.86 -14.26 -3.02
CA VAL A 76 -7.10 -14.63 -1.63
C VAL A 76 -6.91 -16.14 -1.48
N ARG A 77 -6.04 -16.56 -0.57
CA ARG A 77 -5.89 -17.96 -0.19
C ARG A 77 -7.04 -18.37 0.73
N SER A 78 -7.75 -19.44 0.39
CA SER A 78 -9.01 -19.79 1.08
C SER A 78 -8.83 -20.32 2.50
N CYS A 79 -7.65 -20.88 2.81
CA CYS A 79 -7.44 -21.60 4.06
C CYS A 79 -7.06 -20.70 5.26
N ASP A 80 -6.49 -19.52 5.02
CA ASP A 80 -6.14 -18.52 6.04
C ASP A 80 -6.54 -17.08 5.67
N GLY A 81 -7.18 -16.91 4.50
CA GLY A 81 -7.59 -15.63 3.98
C GLY A 81 -6.45 -14.74 3.50
N ARG A 82 -5.19 -15.16 3.50
CA ARG A 82 -4.10 -14.26 3.09
C ARG A 82 -4.27 -13.80 1.65
N TYR A 83 -4.04 -12.51 1.40
CA TYR A 83 -4.23 -11.92 0.08
C TYR A 83 -2.97 -11.24 -0.45
N PHE A 84 -2.89 -11.13 -1.77
CA PHE A 84 -1.90 -10.30 -2.47
C PHE A 84 -2.52 -9.71 -3.74
N PRO A 85 -2.09 -8.50 -4.15
CA PRO A 85 -2.62 -7.86 -5.35
C PRO A 85 -2.21 -8.64 -6.59
N ILE A 86 -3.12 -8.70 -7.56
CA ILE A 86 -2.86 -9.34 -8.84
C ILE A 86 -3.31 -8.48 -10.01
N SER A 87 -2.56 -8.57 -11.10
CA SER A 87 -2.81 -7.83 -12.32
C SER A 87 -2.95 -8.79 -13.49
N GLY A 88 -3.83 -8.46 -14.43
CA GLY A 88 -4.06 -9.27 -15.61
C GLY A 88 -5.05 -8.59 -16.56
N PRO A 89 -4.96 -8.90 -17.87
CA PRO A 89 -5.81 -8.27 -18.88
C PRO A 89 -7.30 -8.63 -18.75
N ASP A 90 -7.60 -9.81 -18.19
CA ASP A 90 -8.94 -10.38 -18.03
C ASP A 90 -9.02 -11.24 -16.75
N ASN A 91 -10.22 -11.65 -16.34
CA ASN A 91 -10.44 -12.44 -15.12
C ASN A 91 -9.75 -13.82 -15.20
N GLN A 92 -9.75 -14.45 -16.38
CA GLN A 92 -9.09 -15.74 -16.56
C GLN A 92 -7.57 -15.65 -16.37
N SER A 93 -6.91 -14.62 -16.89
CA SER A 93 -5.47 -14.44 -16.66
C SER A 93 -5.17 -14.14 -15.20
N LYS A 94 -6.00 -13.33 -14.52
CA LYS A 94 -5.86 -13.09 -13.08
C LYS A 94 -5.99 -14.40 -12.28
N ALA A 95 -6.97 -15.24 -12.59
CA ALA A 95 -7.18 -16.52 -11.91
C ALA A 95 -6.02 -17.48 -12.15
N THR A 96 -5.53 -17.52 -13.38
CA THR A 96 -4.36 -18.34 -13.75
C THR A 96 -3.11 -17.88 -13.01
N SER A 97 -2.83 -16.58 -12.97
CA SER A 97 -1.70 -16.03 -12.21
C SER A 97 -1.83 -16.31 -10.72
N CYS A 98 -3.03 -16.17 -10.14
CA CYS A 98 -3.31 -16.46 -8.74
C CYS A 98 -2.98 -17.92 -8.39
N ASN A 99 -3.43 -18.85 -9.22
CA ASN A 99 -3.10 -20.28 -9.11
C ASN A 99 -1.61 -20.57 -9.32
N ASN A 100 -0.94 -19.89 -10.24
CA ASN A 100 0.50 -20.07 -10.47
C ASN A 100 1.33 -19.62 -9.26
N PHE A 101 0.90 -18.57 -8.57
CA PHE A 101 1.56 -18.09 -7.35
C PHE A 101 1.25 -18.96 -6.13
N CYS A 102 0.08 -19.61 -6.07
CA CYS A 102 -0.31 -20.46 -4.95
C CYS A 102 -0.89 -21.82 -5.40
N PRO A 103 -0.10 -22.67 -6.07
CA PRO A 103 -0.55 -23.98 -6.55
C PRO A 103 -0.83 -25.00 -5.44
N ALA A 104 -0.24 -24.83 -4.26
CA ALA A 104 -0.42 -25.77 -3.13
C ALA A 104 -1.63 -25.43 -2.24
N SER A 105 -2.42 -24.40 -2.58
CA SER A 105 -3.61 -23.99 -1.82
C SER A 105 -4.73 -23.57 -2.76
N GLU A 106 -5.98 -23.77 -2.35
CA GLU A 106 -7.12 -23.20 -3.07
C GLU A 106 -7.12 -21.68 -2.92
N THR A 107 -7.42 -20.98 -4.00
CA THR A 107 -7.44 -19.52 -4.07
C THR A 107 -8.77 -19.02 -4.64
N ARG A 108 -9.14 -17.80 -4.28
CA ARG A 108 -10.31 -17.07 -4.78
C ARG A 108 -9.89 -15.67 -5.22
N LEU A 109 -10.55 -15.15 -6.24
CA LEU A 109 -10.38 -13.76 -6.66
C LEU A 109 -11.45 -12.88 -6.01
N VAL A 110 -11.01 -11.73 -5.51
CA VAL A 110 -11.89 -10.64 -5.07
C VAL A 110 -11.45 -9.34 -5.73
N TYR A 111 -12.35 -8.38 -5.85
CA TYR A 111 -12.16 -7.12 -6.56
C TYR A 111 -12.68 -5.96 -5.70
N GLY A 112 -11.90 -4.88 -5.62
CA GLY A 112 -12.27 -3.69 -4.85
C GLY A 112 -11.25 -2.57 -5.05
N SER A 113 -11.59 -1.35 -4.63
CA SER A 113 -10.60 -0.25 -4.53
C SER A 113 -9.56 -0.57 -3.45
N SER A 114 -10.02 -1.11 -2.32
CA SER A 114 -9.24 -1.63 -1.21
C SER A 114 -9.57 -3.11 -1.00
N ILE A 115 -8.77 -3.81 -0.20
CA ILE A 115 -9.11 -5.19 0.21
C ILE A 115 -10.29 -5.23 1.17
N ASP A 116 -10.47 -4.20 1.99
CA ASP A 116 -11.51 -4.16 3.04
C ASP A 116 -12.91 -4.07 2.43
N ASP A 117 -13.02 -3.44 1.25
CA ASP A 117 -14.25 -3.31 0.45
C ASP A 117 -14.32 -4.32 -0.70
N ALA A 118 -13.36 -5.26 -0.79
CA ALA A 118 -13.30 -6.17 -1.92
C ALA A 118 -14.37 -7.25 -1.83
N ALA A 119 -14.93 -7.62 -2.98
CA ALA A 119 -15.92 -8.69 -3.09
C ALA A 119 -15.56 -9.67 -4.21
N THR A 120 -16.04 -10.90 -4.08
CA THR A 120 -16.00 -11.91 -5.13
C THR A 120 -16.83 -11.48 -6.34
N GLU A 121 -16.68 -12.17 -7.47
CA GLU A 121 -17.49 -11.93 -8.67
C GLU A 121 -19.00 -12.17 -8.44
N THR A 122 -19.36 -12.98 -7.45
CA THR A 122 -20.74 -13.23 -7.02
C THR A 122 -21.27 -12.19 -6.02
N GLY A 123 -20.45 -11.20 -5.64
CA GLY A 123 -20.82 -10.13 -4.71
C GLY A 123 -20.61 -10.45 -3.23
N GLN A 124 -20.12 -11.64 -2.87
CA GLN A 124 -19.78 -11.96 -1.49
C GLN A 124 -18.55 -11.14 -1.06
N PRO A 125 -18.63 -10.32 0.02
CA PRO A 125 -17.51 -9.52 0.48
C PRO A 125 -16.40 -10.41 1.07
N TYR A 126 -15.16 -9.93 0.97
CA TYR A 126 -13.99 -10.65 1.44
C TYR A 126 -14.06 -10.93 2.95
N SER A 127 -14.62 -10.01 3.73
CA SER A 127 -14.84 -10.15 5.18
C SER A 127 -15.79 -11.29 5.57
N GLU A 128 -16.68 -11.72 4.67
CA GLU A 128 -17.62 -12.82 4.91
C GLU A 128 -17.08 -14.19 4.44
N LEU A 129 -15.86 -14.24 3.90
CA LEU A 129 -15.24 -15.52 3.58
C LEU A 129 -14.87 -16.30 4.86
N PRO A 130 -14.97 -17.65 4.87
CA PRO A 130 -14.81 -18.44 6.10
C PRO A 130 -13.50 -18.24 6.89
N ASN A 131 -12.41 -17.85 6.23
CA ASN A 131 -11.10 -17.60 6.86
C ASN A 131 -10.59 -16.17 6.61
N ALA A 132 -11.47 -15.22 6.31
CA ALA A 132 -11.09 -13.84 6.05
C ALA A 132 -10.16 -13.29 7.15
N PHE A 133 -9.07 -12.64 6.74
CA PHE A 133 -8.09 -12.01 7.64
C PHE A 133 -7.45 -12.91 8.72
N ARG A 134 -7.69 -14.22 8.73
CA ARG A 134 -7.17 -15.15 9.75
C ARG A 134 -5.65 -15.12 9.85
N PHE A 135 -4.98 -14.95 8.72
CA PHE A 135 -3.51 -14.79 8.60
C PHE A 135 -2.91 -13.64 9.44
N ARG A 136 -3.73 -12.67 9.87
CA ARG A 136 -3.28 -11.55 10.71
C ARG A 136 -3.03 -11.97 12.15
N ASN A 137 -3.72 -13.02 12.61
CA ASN A 137 -3.70 -13.45 14.01
C ASN A 137 -2.90 -14.73 14.21
N GLU A 138 -2.88 -15.62 13.21
CA GLU A 138 -2.17 -16.90 13.32
C GLU A 138 -1.63 -17.40 11.99
N ILE A 139 -0.66 -18.32 12.08
CA ILE A 139 -0.14 -19.07 10.94
C ILE A 139 -0.78 -20.45 10.95
N VAL A 140 -1.65 -20.71 9.98
CA VAL A 140 -2.32 -22.00 9.83
C VAL A 140 -1.34 -23.03 9.28
N ALA A 141 -1.13 -24.13 10.01
CA ALA A 141 -0.24 -25.20 9.57
C ALA A 141 -0.70 -25.81 8.24
N GLY A 142 0.24 -26.01 7.31
CA GLY A 142 -0.06 -26.56 5.98
C GLY A 142 -0.65 -25.56 4.97
N CYS A 143 -1.10 -24.37 5.41
CA CYS A 143 -1.49 -23.30 4.51
C CYS A 143 -0.26 -22.63 3.90
N THR A 144 0.18 -23.12 2.73
CA THR A 144 1.37 -22.60 2.02
C THR A 144 1.06 -22.47 0.52
N CYS A 145 1.64 -21.47 -0.14
CA CYS A 145 1.50 -21.35 -1.59
C CYS A 145 2.46 -22.29 -2.33
N ASN A 146 3.61 -22.58 -1.73
CA ASN A 146 4.69 -23.36 -2.33
C ASN A 146 4.81 -24.81 -1.79
N GLY A 147 3.98 -25.20 -0.83
CA GLY A 147 3.99 -26.54 -0.21
C GLY A 147 5.08 -26.77 0.84
N LYS A 148 5.86 -25.73 1.20
CA LYS A 148 7.05 -25.86 2.05
C LYS A 148 7.12 -24.77 3.11
N ASP A 149 7.16 -23.51 2.69
CA ASP A 149 7.36 -22.36 3.54
C ASP A 149 6.01 -21.77 3.98
N GLN A 150 5.92 -21.40 5.25
CA GLN A 150 4.71 -20.79 5.83
C GLN A 150 4.36 -19.45 5.18
N ILE A 151 5.37 -18.75 4.66
CA ILE A 151 5.28 -17.43 4.04
C ILE A 151 5.97 -17.51 2.68
N GLY A 152 5.37 -16.87 1.68
CA GLY A 152 5.94 -16.75 0.35
C GLY A 152 5.00 -17.27 -0.74
N LEU A 153 5.32 -16.90 -1.97
CA LEU A 153 4.65 -17.41 -3.17
C LEU A 153 5.41 -18.63 -3.70
N ALA A 154 4.76 -19.45 -4.50
CA ALA A 154 5.44 -20.51 -5.24
C ALA A 154 6.41 -19.92 -6.27
N PRO A 155 7.60 -20.52 -6.42
CA PRO A 155 8.50 -20.16 -7.49
C PRO A 155 7.82 -20.48 -8.83
N ILE A 156 7.71 -19.47 -9.69
CA ILE A 156 7.26 -19.67 -11.06
C ILE A 156 8.46 -20.13 -11.87
N SER A 157 8.36 -21.32 -12.46
CA SER A 157 9.36 -21.82 -13.41
C SER A 157 9.41 -20.90 -14.62
N ILE A 158 10.60 -20.64 -15.16
CA ILE A 158 10.83 -19.78 -16.33
C ILE A 158 9.88 -20.17 -17.48
N GLU A 159 9.57 -21.46 -17.62
CA GLU A 159 8.74 -22.02 -18.69
C GLU A 159 7.28 -21.61 -18.61
N LYS A 160 6.83 -21.25 -17.42
CA LYS A 160 5.43 -20.91 -17.11
C LYS A 160 5.26 -19.43 -16.81
N ASP A 161 6.32 -18.64 -16.88
CA ASP A 161 6.27 -17.21 -16.62
C ASP A 161 5.68 -16.47 -17.84
N PRO A 162 4.44 -15.96 -17.73
CA PRO A 162 3.78 -15.25 -18.83
C PRO A 162 4.35 -13.83 -19.04
N THR A 163 5.17 -13.34 -18.12
CA THR A 163 5.74 -11.99 -18.18
C THR A 163 6.95 -11.92 -19.11
N LEU A 164 7.57 -13.07 -19.43
CA LEU A 164 8.74 -13.15 -20.29
C LEU A 164 8.46 -12.68 -21.72
N ARG A 165 9.24 -11.69 -22.16
CA ARG A 165 9.22 -11.09 -23.48
C ARG A 165 10.45 -11.48 -24.29
N LYS A 166 10.36 -11.25 -25.60
CA LYS A 166 11.51 -11.40 -26.50
C LYS A 166 12.64 -10.50 -26.04
N GLY A 167 13.84 -11.06 -25.89
CA GLY A 167 15.04 -10.33 -25.49
C GLY A 167 15.28 -10.30 -23.98
N ASP A 168 14.36 -10.80 -23.17
CA ASP A 168 14.58 -10.93 -21.73
C ASP A 168 15.74 -11.89 -21.46
N ILE A 169 16.61 -11.49 -20.55
CA ILE A 169 17.75 -12.28 -20.09
C ILE A 169 17.32 -12.99 -18.81
N VAL A 170 17.30 -14.31 -18.84
CA VAL A 170 16.88 -15.15 -17.72
C VAL A 170 18.03 -16.04 -17.27
N VAL A 171 18.11 -16.29 -15.96
CA VAL A 171 19.09 -17.19 -15.37
C VAL A 171 18.49 -18.59 -15.33
N GLY A 172 18.91 -19.46 -16.25
CA GLY A 172 18.55 -20.88 -16.24
C GLY A 172 19.55 -21.73 -15.47
N ALA A 173 19.25 -23.01 -15.31
CA ALA A 173 20.12 -23.97 -14.63
C ALA A 173 21.53 -24.05 -15.26
N ASN A 174 21.63 -23.85 -16.58
CA ASN A 174 22.87 -23.93 -17.35
C ASN A 174 23.52 -22.54 -17.60
N GLY A 175 23.06 -21.49 -16.90
CA GLY A 175 23.56 -20.13 -17.01
C GLY A 175 22.59 -19.15 -17.67
N LEU A 176 23.13 -18.01 -18.12
CA LEU A 176 22.34 -16.93 -18.73
C LEU A 176 21.83 -17.34 -20.11
N VAL A 177 20.51 -17.28 -20.29
CA VAL A 177 19.84 -17.51 -21.58
C VAL A 177 18.98 -16.31 -21.94
N VAL A 178 18.76 -16.11 -23.24
CA VAL A 178 17.96 -15.02 -23.80
C VAL A 178 16.69 -15.61 -24.39
N ARG A 179 15.54 -15.02 -24.04
CA ARG A 179 14.25 -15.41 -24.57
C ARG A 179 14.13 -15.03 -26.04
N ASN A 180 13.98 -16.05 -26.89
CA ASN A 180 13.78 -15.88 -28.33
C ASN A 180 12.33 -16.15 -28.71
N GLY A 181 11.75 -15.30 -29.54
CA GLY A 181 10.37 -15.44 -30.02
C GLY A 181 9.40 -14.43 -29.41
N SER A 182 8.28 -14.21 -30.08
CA SER A 182 7.16 -13.41 -29.55
C SER A 182 6.52 -14.11 -28.34
N SER A 183 5.72 -13.36 -27.57
CA SER A 183 5.07 -13.77 -26.32
C SER A 183 4.70 -15.26 -26.30
N ALA A 184 5.10 -15.96 -25.24
CA ALA A 184 4.89 -17.40 -25.13
C ALA A 184 3.41 -17.75 -25.34
N ARG A 185 3.09 -18.54 -26.37
CA ARG A 185 1.80 -19.23 -26.46
C ARG A 185 1.80 -20.29 -25.36
N ARG A 186 0.69 -20.40 -24.60
CA ARG A 186 0.49 -21.42 -23.56
C ARG A 186 0.91 -22.80 -24.11
N GLY A 187 1.88 -23.44 -23.46
CA GLY A 187 2.36 -24.79 -23.82
C GLY A 187 3.46 -24.87 -24.90
N ALA A 188 3.93 -23.75 -25.43
CA ALA A 188 5.12 -23.76 -26.29
C ALA A 188 6.38 -23.90 -25.43
N SER A 189 7.29 -24.82 -25.80
CA SER A 189 8.62 -24.92 -25.20
C SER A 189 9.32 -23.55 -25.20
N LEU A 190 10.04 -23.24 -24.14
CA LEU A 190 10.84 -22.03 -24.10
C LEU A 190 11.92 -22.05 -25.20
N ASN A 191 11.64 -21.45 -26.35
CA ASN A 191 12.66 -20.93 -27.26
C ASN A 191 13.59 -19.96 -26.51
N VAL A 192 14.72 -20.46 -26.05
CA VAL A 192 15.80 -19.69 -25.42
C VAL A 192 17.09 -20.01 -26.14
N SER A 193 17.98 -19.03 -26.28
CA SER A 193 19.37 -19.28 -26.71
C SER A 193 20.32 -18.93 -25.59
N PRO A 194 21.50 -19.58 -25.52
CA PRO A 194 22.57 -19.12 -24.65
C PRO A 194 22.85 -17.62 -24.88
N ALA A 195 23.08 -16.88 -23.79
CA ALA A 195 23.48 -15.48 -23.90
C ALA A 195 24.83 -15.35 -24.62
N SER A 196 25.04 -14.25 -25.35
CA SER A 196 26.34 -13.98 -25.99
C SER A 196 27.46 -13.82 -24.96
N ASP A 197 28.71 -14.08 -25.35
CA ASP A 197 29.86 -13.99 -24.43
C ASP A 197 30.03 -12.56 -23.88
N ARG A 198 29.71 -11.55 -24.69
CA ARG A 198 29.68 -10.15 -24.25
C ARG A 198 28.66 -9.90 -23.14
N LEU A 199 27.46 -10.47 -23.26
CA LEU A 199 26.43 -10.37 -22.21
C LEU A 199 26.86 -11.12 -20.95
N ARG A 200 27.37 -12.35 -21.07
CA ARG A 200 27.88 -13.12 -19.94
C ARG A 200 29.02 -12.39 -19.22
N ALA A 201 29.95 -11.79 -19.96
CA ALA A 201 31.05 -11.02 -19.39
C ALA A 201 30.56 -9.76 -18.65
N ARG A 202 29.52 -9.08 -19.18
CA ARG A 202 28.92 -7.91 -18.54
C ARG A 202 28.28 -8.26 -17.20
N TYR A 203 27.48 -9.32 -17.15
CA TYR A 203 26.76 -9.70 -15.94
C TYR A 203 27.62 -10.44 -14.89
N ARG A 204 28.79 -10.97 -15.26
CA ARG A 204 29.74 -11.57 -14.32
C ARG A 204 30.32 -10.56 -13.31
N ARG A 205 30.35 -9.27 -13.65
CA ARG A 205 31.00 -8.21 -12.84
C ARG A 205 30.01 -7.27 -12.15
N VAL A 206 28.72 -7.59 -12.16
CA VAL A 206 27.74 -6.75 -11.48
C VAL A 206 27.93 -6.92 -9.98
N PRO A 207 28.14 -5.83 -9.22
CA PRO A 207 28.29 -5.93 -7.77
C PRO A 207 27.02 -6.56 -7.19
N VAL A 208 27.19 -7.63 -6.42
CA VAL A 208 26.09 -8.26 -5.70
C VAL A 208 25.67 -7.29 -4.60
N VAL A 209 24.52 -6.64 -4.79
CA VAL A 209 23.99 -5.64 -3.84
C VAL A 209 23.33 -6.31 -2.62
N ALA A 210 23.17 -7.63 -2.66
CA ALA A 210 22.70 -8.47 -1.55
C ALA A 210 23.89 -9.27 -0.98
N SER A 211 24.85 -8.58 -0.38
CA SER A 211 25.73 -9.22 0.62
C SER A 211 25.09 -8.95 1.99
N GLU A 212 24.92 -10.02 2.77
CA GLU A 212 24.27 -10.14 4.10
C GLU A 212 24.10 -8.86 4.93
#